data_AF-A0A1C6CFD1-F1
#
_entry.id   AF-A0A1C6CFD1-F1
#
_cell.length_a   1.000
_cell.length_b   1.000
_cell.length_c   1.000
_cell.angle_alpha   90.00
_cell.angle_beta   90.00
_cell.angle_gamma   90.00
#
_symmetry.space_group_name_H-M   'P 1'
#
loop_
_entity.id
_entity.type
_entity.pdbx_description
1 polymer ?
#
loop_
_entity_poly.entity_id
_entity_poly.type
_entity_poly.pdbx_seq_one_letter_code
_entity_poly.pdbx_strand_id
1 'polypeptide(L)'
;MILYFYPKDNTPGCTKQASKEYSKCIEKYLTPQDRYITIVFCELSGDKLVTKGTCAKMARGEMVRFIAENNIENPVEIQKFDRLGYSFRSDLSSDSEYVFERKIK
;
A
#
# COMPACT_ATOMS: atom_id res chain seq x y z
N MET A 1 8.26 -3.58 11.31
CA MET A 1 7.80 -3.41 9.91
C MET A 1 6.73 -2.34 9.88
N ILE A 2 6.93 -1.27 9.11
CA ILE A 2 5.96 -0.18 9.03
C ILE A 2 5.50 -0.04 7.59
N LEU A 3 4.18 -0.03 7.43
CA LEU A 3 3.52 0.04 6.14
C LEU A 3 3.05 1.45 5.83
N TYR A 4 3.51 1.95 4.70
CA TYR A 4 3.14 3.26 4.18
C TYR A 4 2.23 3.09 3.00
N PHE A 5 1.02 3.62 3.07
CA PHE A 5 0.10 3.51 1.95
C PHE A 5 0.11 4.79 1.11
N TYR A 6 0.57 4.67 -0.13
CA TYR A 6 0.70 5.81 -1.04
C TYR A 6 -0.14 5.62 -2.32
N PRO A 7 -0.86 6.65 -2.79
CA PRO A 7 -1.53 6.57 -4.09
C PRO A 7 -0.50 6.61 -5.23
N LYS A 8 -0.63 5.77 -6.28
CA LYS A 8 0.28 5.79 -7.45
C LYS A 8 0.08 7.02 -8.34
N ASP A 9 -0.86 7.89 -8.01
CA ASP A 9 -1.29 8.98 -8.89
C ASP A 9 -0.23 10.07 -9.01
N ASN A 10 0.16 10.35 -10.24
CA ASN A 10 1.04 11.46 -10.62
C ASN A 10 0.32 12.84 -10.58
N THR A 11 -0.76 12.95 -9.79
CA THR A 11 -1.62 14.13 -9.73
C THR A 11 -0.93 15.22 -8.90
N PRO A 12 -0.61 16.40 -9.48
CA PRO A 12 0.03 17.49 -8.76
C PRO A 12 -1.00 18.11 -7.81
N GLY A 13 -0.89 17.79 -6.51
CA GLY A 13 -1.71 18.44 -5.49
C GLY A 13 -2.03 17.62 -4.24
N CYS A 14 -1.86 16.29 -4.26
CA CYS A 14 -2.19 15.44 -3.10
C CYS A 14 -0.98 14.68 -2.50
N THR A 15 0.22 14.89 -3.02
CA THR A 15 1.29 13.88 -3.01
C THR A 15 2.59 14.33 -2.32
N LYS A 16 2.55 14.77 -1.07
CA LYS A 16 3.73 14.73 -0.16
C LYS A 16 3.42 15.23 1.26
N GLN A 17 2.52 16.20 1.40
CA GLN A 17 2.26 16.86 2.68
C GLN A 17 1.55 15.93 3.69
N ALA A 18 0.45 15.28 3.28
CA ALA A 18 -0.29 14.39 4.18
C ALA A 18 0.55 13.19 4.65
N SER A 19 1.36 12.61 3.75
CA SER A 19 2.26 11.51 4.09
C SER A 19 3.40 11.93 5.02
N LYS A 20 3.92 13.15 4.89
CA LYS A 20 4.96 13.68 5.80
C LYS A 20 4.46 13.83 7.23
N GLU A 21 3.20 14.24 7.43
CA GLU A 21 2.63 14.40 8.77
C GLU A 21 2.43 13.06 9.47
N TYR A 22 1.98 12.02 8.74
CA TYR A 22 1.94 10.67 9.30
C TYR A 22 3.35 10.16 9.60
N SER A 23 4.34 10.32 8.70
CA SER A 23 5.72 9.91 8.96
C SER A 23 6.29 10.50 10.25
N LYS A 24 6.10 11.81 10.49
CA LYS A 24 6.58 12.48 11.70
C LYS A 24 5.98 11.93 12.99
N CYS A 25 4.74 11.43 12.96
CA CYS A 25 4.10 10.86 14.15
C CYS A 25 4.64 9.48 14.51
N ILE A 26 5.03 8.69 13.52
CA ILE A 26 5.59 7.33 13.72
C ILE A 26 7.11 7.33 13.87
N GLU A 27 7.81 8.36 13.37
CA GLU A 27 9.28 8.54 13.50
C GLU A 27 9.79 8.46 14.94
N LYS A 28 8.95 8.80 15.93
CA LYS A 28 9.29 8.71 17.35
C LYS A 28 9.29 7.28 17.91
N TYR A 29 8.63 6.34 17.22
CA TYR A 29 8.50 4.94 17.63
C TYR A 29 9.33 4.00 16.74
N LEU A 30 10.08 4.58 15.81
CA LEU A 30 10.84 3.88 14.80
C LEU A 30 12.22 3.48 15.32
N THR A 31 12.56 2.21 15.15
CA THR A 31 13.90 1.69 15.43
C THR A 31 14.72 1.61 14.13
N PRO A 32 16.06 1.64 14.18
CA PRO A 32 16.91 1.50 12.99
C PRO A 32 16.74 0.17 12.24
N GLN A 33 16.09 -0.83 12.87
CA GLN A 33 15.80 -2.13 12.28
C GLN A 33 14.47 -2.17 11.52
N ASP A 34 13.67 -1.11 11.60
CA ASP A 34 12.38 -1.06 10.93
C ASP A 34 12.52 -0.87 9.43
N ARG A 35 11.97 -1.84 8.69
CA ARG A 35 11.80 -1.75 7.24
C ARG A 35 10.52 -1.00 6.90
N TYR A 36 10.67 -0.05 5.99
CA TYR A 36 9.60 0.71 5.36
C TYR A 36 9.18 0.03 4.07
N ILE A 37 7.89 -0.25 3.94
CA ILE A 37 7.33 -0.77 2.70
C ILE A 37 6.16 0.10 2.29
N THR A 38 6.26 0.61 1.07
CA THR A 38 5.23 1.42 0.44
C THR A 38 4.24 0.50 -0.23
N ILE A 39 3.01 0.43 0.27
CA ILE A 39 1.93 -0.32 -0.35
C ILE A 39 1.09 0.61 -1.20
N VAL A 40 0.94 0.25 -2.46
CA VAL A 40 0.23 1.04 -3.46
C VAL A 40 -0.93 0.23 -4.01
N PHE A 41 -2.14 0.77 -3.88
CA PHE A 41 -3.35 0.17 -4.46
C PHE A 41 -3.73 0.94 -5.72
N CYS A 42 -3.73 0.25 -6.85
CA CYS A 42 -4.16 0.80 -8.13
C CYS A 42 -5.19 -0.11 -8.79
N GLU A 43 -5.90 0.43 -9.77
CA GLU A 43 -6.79 -0.33 -10.63
C GLU A 43 -6.60 0.10 -12.07
N LEU A 44 -6.76 -0.85 -13.01
CA LEU A 44 -6.69 -0.55 -14.43
C LEU A 44 -8.02 0.07 -14.87
N SER A 45 -7.97 1.31 -15.36
CA SER A 45 -9.12 2.02 -15.91
C SER A 45 -8.79 2.44 -17.34
N GLY A 46 -9.29 1.67 -18.31
CA GLY A 46 -8.84 1.77 -19.71
C GLY A 46 -7.40 1.28 -19.82
N ASP A 47 -6.51 2.10 -20.39
CA ASP A 47 -5.07 1.78 -20.54
C ASP A 47 -4.20 2.36 -19.42
N LYS A 48 -4.80 2.95 -18.37
CA LYS A 48 -4.06 3.65 -17.30
C LYS A 48 -4.33 3.02 -15.94
N LEU A 49 -3.27 2.88 -15.14
CA LEU A 49 -3.37 2.58 -13.73
C LEU A 49 -3.78 3.85 -12.98
N VAL A 50 -4.90 3.78 -12.28
CA VAL A 50 -5.45 4.89 -11.50
C VAL A 50 -5.70 4.47 -10.06
N THR A 51 -5.60 5.40 -9.12
CA THR A 51 -5.93 5.14 -7.72
C THR A 51 -7.35 5.63 -7.42
N LYS A 52 -8.36 4.75 -7.38
CA LYS A 52 -9.70 5.16 -6.90
C LYS A 52 -9.68 5.37 -5.39
N GLY A 53 -9.82 6.62 -4.96
CA GLY A 53 -9.71 7.02 -3.55
C GLY A 53 -10.58 6.21 -2.57
N THR A 54 -11.83 5.90 -2.92
CA THR A 54 -12.72 5.06 -2.07
C THR A 54 -12.23 3.62 -1.98
N CYS A 55 -11.85 3.03 -3.11
CA CYS A 55 -11.33 1.65 -3.19
C CYS A 55 -10.01 1.51 -2.43
N ALA A 56 -9.11 2.49 -2.59
CA ALA A 56 -7.83 2.53 -1.89
C ALA A 56 -8.01 2.75 -0.37
N LYS A 57 -9.04 3.50 0.07
CA LYS A 57 -9.37 3.61 1.51
C LYS A 57 -9.80 2.26 2.09
N MET A 58 -10.70 1.54 1.41
CA MET A 58 -11.14 0.21 1.86
C MET A 58 -9.99 -0.81 1.87
N ALA A 59 -9.18 -0.83 0.81
CA ALA A 59 -8.04 -1.73 0.70
C ALA A 59 -7.00 -1.55 1.80
N ARG A 60 -6.75 -0.30 2.21
CA ARG A 60 -5.86 0.00 3.35
C ARG A 60 -6.37 -0.60 4.65
N GLY A 61 -7.66 -0.44 4.95
CA GLY A 61 -8.27 -1.03 6.13
C GLY A 61 -8.18 -2.57 6.11
N GLU A 62 -8.52 -3.18 4.98
CA GLU A 62 -8.45 -4.63 4.83
C GLU A 62 -7.03 -5.18 4.85
N MET A 63 -6.04 -4.44 4.37
CA MET A 63 -4.64 -4.85 4.48
C MET A 63 -4.20 -4.91 5.95
N VAL A 64 -4.52 -3.88 6.73
CA VAL A 64 -4.22 -3.87 8.17
C VAL A 64 -4.92 -5.03 8.87
N ARG A 65 -6.19 -5.29 8.53
CA ARG A 65 -6.95 -6.43 9.05
C ARG A 65 -6.28 -7.77 8.69
N PHE A 66 -5.92 -7.96 7.44
CA PHE A 66 -5.25 -9.17 6.96
C PHE A 66 -3.95 -9.44 7.71
N ILE A 67 -3.13 -8.41 7.92
CA ILE A 67 -1.88 -8.51 8.67
C ILE A 67 -2.12 -8.90 10.12
N ALA A 68 -3.11 -8.27 10.76
CA ALA A 68 -3.46 -8.55 12.16
C ALA A 68 -4.05 -9.96 12.32
N GLU A 69 -4.94 -10.39 11.43
CA GLU A 69 -5.57 -11.72 11.48
C GLU A 69 -4.56 -12.86 11.25
N ASN A 70 -3.54 -12.62 10.42
CA ASN A 70 -2.53 -13.62 10.08
C ASN A 70 -1.23 -13.47 10.88
N ASN A 71 -1.16 -12.53 11.83
CA ASN A 71 0.06 -12.18 12.60
C ASN A 71 1.30 -12.03 11.69
N ILE A 72 1.15 -11.26 10.61
CA ILE A 72 2.21 -11.12 9.61
C ILE A 72 3.32 -10.20 10.14
N GLU A 73 4.48 -10.80 10.41
CA GLU A 73 5.70 -10.06 10.75
C GLU A 73 6.65 -9.94 9.56
N ASN A 74 6.62 -10.91 8.64
CA ASN A 74 7.47 -10.92 7.45
C ASN A 74 6.77 -10.18 6.30
N PRO A 75 7.40 -9.14 5.73
CA PRO A 75 6.82 -8.40 4.62
C PRO A 75 6.50 -9.24 3.38
N VAL A 76 7.26 -10.32 3.12
CA VAL A 76 7.02 -11.19 1.97
C VAL A 76 5.62 -11.80 2.02
N GLU A 77 5.09 -12.06 3.21
CA GLU A 77 3.75 -12.61 3.39
C GLU A 77 2.64 -11.61 3.01
N ILE A 78 2.92 -10.29 3.05
CA ILE A 78 1.98 -9.27 2.61
C ILE A 78 1.66 -9.40 1.11
N GLN A 79 2.61 -9.90 0.31
CA GLN A 79 2.40 -10.14 -1.11
C GLN A 79 1.27 -11.14 -1.38
N LYS A 80 0.87 -11.94 -0.39
CA LYS A 80 -0.24 -12.89 -0.47
C LYS A 80 -1.62 -12.25 -0.31
N PHE A 81 -1.70 -10.93 -0.08
CA PHE A 81 -2.97 -10.23 0.04
C PHE A 81 -3.80 -10.33 -1.25
N ASP A 82 -5.00 -10.89 -1.13
CA ASP A 82 -5.91 -11.24 -2.24
C ASP A 82 -7.34 -10.69 -2.06
N ARG A 83 -7.54 -9.73 -1.15
CA ARG A 83 -8.88 -9.23 -0.77
C ARG A 83 -9.36 -8.13 -1.69
N LEU A 84 -10.68 -7.94 -1.74
CA LEU A 84 -11.37 -6.86 -2.50
C LEU A 84 -11.06 -6.86 -4.02
N GLY A 85 -10.56 -7.98 -4.56
CA GLY A 85 -10.17 -8.13 -5.96
C GLY A 85 -8.79 -7.56 -6.29
N TYR A 86 -7.99 -7.21 -5.29
CA TYR A 86 -6.59 -6.83 -5.46
C TYR A 86 -5.69 -8.05 -5.55
N SER A 87 -4.62 -7.93 -6.34
CA SER A 87 -3.59 -8.95 -6.49
C SER A 87 -2.22 -8.28 -6.60
N PHE A 88 -1.20 -8.91 -6.02
CA PHE A 88 0.16 -8.41 -6.06
C PHE A 88 0.71 -8.41 -7.50
N ARG A 89 1.34 -7.29 -7.89
CA ARG A 89 1.96 -7.09 -9.20
C ARG A 89 3.47 -7.05 -9.03
N SER A 90 4.11 -8.21 -9.14
CA SER A 90 5.57 -8.35 -9.02
C SER A 90 6.34 -7.54 -10.05
N ASP A 91 5.77 -7.31 -11.23
CA ASP A 91 6.34 -6.51 -12.32
C ASP A 91 6.43 -5.01 -12.00
N LEU A 92 5.57 -4.52 -11.11
CA LEU A 92 5.54 -3.12 -10.67
C LEU A 92 6.08 -2.94 -9.24
N SER A 93 6.43 -4.03 -8.57
CA SER A 93 6.85 -4.05 -7.17
C SER A 93 8.36 -4.21 -7.03
N SER A 94 8.87 -3.82 -5.87
CA SER A 94 10.27 -3.88 -5.46
C SER A 94 10.36 -4.20 -3.96
N ASP A 95 11.56 -4.35 -3.43
CA ASP A 95 11.77 -4.68 -2.01
C ASP A 95 11.20 -3.65 -1.02
N SER A 96 10.98 -2.41 -1.46
CA SER A 96 10.45 -1.30 -0.65
C SER A 96 9.12 -0.73 -1.16
N GLU A 97 8.60 -1.20 -2.29
CA GLU A 97 7.32 -0.78 -2.86
C GLU A 97 6.52 -1.99 -3.35
N TYR A 98 5.37 -2.27 -2.76
CA TYR A 98 4.46 -3.33 -3.17
C TYR A 98 3.23 -2.75 -3.83
N VAL A 99 3.02 -3.11 -5.09
CA VAL A 99 1.91 -2.66 -5.91
C VAL A 99 0.87 -3.76 -5.99
N PHE A 100 -0.36 -3.40 -5.63
CA PHE A 100 -1.53 -4.26 -5.72
C PHE A 100 -2.47 -3.69 -6.77
N GLU A 101 -2.75 -4.47 -7.80
CA GLU A 101 -3.70 -4.13 -8.86
C GLU A 101 -5.03 -4.79 -8.58
N ARG A 102 -6.10 -3.99 -8.63
CA ARG A 102 -7.47 -4.49 -8.63
C ARG A 102 -7.89 -4.90 -10.03
N LYS A 103 -8.31 -6.15 -10.17
CA LYS A 103 -8.96 -6.63 -11.40
C LYS A 103 -10.47 -6.51 -11.24
N ILE A 104 -11.06 -5.50 -11.87
CA ILE A 104 -12.52 -5.38 -11.98
C ILE A 104 -12.94 -6.30 -13.13
N LYS A 105 -13.68 -7.37 -12.81
CA LYS A 105 -14.37 -8.18 -13.82
C LYS A 105 -15.70 -7.54 -14.20
#